data_AF-A0A7Y5LWY5-F1
#
_entry.id   AF-A0A7Y5LWY5-F1
#
_cell.length_a   1.000
_cell.length_b   1.000
_cell.length_c   1.000
_cell.angle_alpha   90.00
_cell.angle_beta   90.00
_cell.angle_gamma   90.00
#
_symmetry.space_group_name_H-M   'P 1'
#
loop_
_entity.id
_entity.type
_entity.pdbx_description
1 polymer ?
#
loop_
_entity_poly.entity_id
_entity_poly.type
_entity_poly.pdbx_seq_one_letter_code
_entity_poly.pdbx_strand_id
1 'polypeptide(L)'
;MGDKLRKPPLVEALCELRFDPASPWDMTFPGLLYERVRAEFPDRVQLDALEIDVGNSPARVRAAPVQRKADRVQFSRPDRSAMIQIGPHLLTVNHLRPYPSWVDFRALISRILHEHERVAGFLPVRRLGLRYVNQMELPDRPRKARDLSRWINLVPQLTRGLDRPVRGMYQRYEIEHDAPVGVLIHQTGVVARDGSPALLLDLDFGSDSPGVRTLADIARWLDLAHDLIGTSFVETLNPEYYERIKKGDA
;
A
#
# COMPACT_ATOMS: atom_id res chain seq x y z
N MET A 1 13.87 -6.00 9.98
CA MET A 1 14.49 -6.47 8.71
C MET A 1 14.34 -7.98 8.50
N GLY A 2 13.47 -8.41 7.58
CA GLY A 2 13.27 -9.82 7.23
C GLY A 2 14.26 -10.31 6.16
N ASP A 3 14.56 -11.60 6.17
CA ASP A 3 15.47 -12.23 5.20
C ASP A 3 15.00 -12.02 3.74
N LYS A 4 15.94 -12.02 2.79
CA LYS A 4 15.62 -11.93 1.36
C LYS A 4 14.74 -13.10 0.94
N LEU A 5 13.51 -12.82 0.56
CA LEU A 5 12.56 -13.81 0.07
C LEU A 5 12.89 -14.20 -1.38
N ARG A 6 12.97 -15.51 -1.67
CA ARG A 6 13.19 -16.00 -3.04
C ARG A 6 11.95 -15.85 -3.93
N LYS A 7 10.76 -15.94 -3.34
CA LYS A 7 9.46 -15.73 -4.01
C LYS A 7 8.67 -14.65 -3.24
N PRO A 8 9.03 -13.36 -3.35
CA PRO A 8 8.37 -12.31 -2.58
C PRO A 8 6.89 -12.20 -3.00
N PRO A 9 5.93 -12.23 -2.06
CA PRO A 9 4.51 -12.11 -2.37
C PRO A 9 4.07 -10.66 -2.61
N LEU A 10 4.97 -9.69 -2.42
CA LEU A 10 4.70 -8.26 -2.59
C LEU A 10 4.33 -7.95 -4.04
N VAL A 11 3.11 -7.47 -4.24
CA VAL A 11 2.56 -7.08 -5.54
C VAL A 11 2.76 -5.59 -5.78
N GLU A 12 2.58 -4.79 -4.73
CA GLU A 12 2.67 -3.33 -4.78
C GLU A 12 3.16 -2.78 -3.44
N ALA A 13 4.08 -1.82 -3.54
CA ALA A 13 4.50 -0.94 -2.46
C ALA A 13 4.18 0.50 -2.82
N LEU A 14 3.61 1.26 -1.89
CA LEU A 14 3.10 2.60 -2.13
C LEU A 14 3.48 3.52 -0.97
N CYS A 15 4.00 4.70 -1.30
CA CYS A 15 4.21 5.80 -0.37
C CYS A 15 3.25 6.95 -0.77
N GLU A 16 2.42 7.40 0.16
CA GLU A 16 1.46 8.48 -0.07
C GLU A 16 1.74 9.64 0.91
N LEU A 17 1.79 10.85 0.34
CA LEU A 17 1.83 12.10 1.08
C LEU A 17 0.57 12.88 0.75
N ARG A 18 -0.16 13.27 1.79
CA ARG A 18 -1.18 14.30 1.70
C ARG A 18 -0.67 15.56 2.37
N PHE A 19 -0.62 16.65 1.61
CA PHE A 19 -0.21 17.94 2.10
C PHE A 19 -1.40 18.67 2.75
N ASP A 20 -1.11 19.72 3.52
CA ASP A 20 -2.16 20.58 4.09
C ASP A 20 -3.01 21.19 2.96
N PRO A 21 -4.35 21.06 2.99
CA PRO A 21 -5.25 21.69 2.01
C PRO A 21 -5.13 23.22 1.95
N ALA A 22 -4.61 23.87 2.98
CA ALA A 22 -4.32 25.31 2.98
C ALA A 22 -3.03 25.66 2.21
N SER A 23 -2.21 24.67 1.86
CA SER A 23 -0.98 24.88 1.07
C SER A 23 -1.32 25.35 -0.34
N PRO A 24 -0.51 26.21 -0.99
CA PRO A 24 -0.77 26.60 -2.36
C PRO A 24 -0.83 25.39 -3.31
N TRP A 25 -1.81 25.39 -4.20
CA TRP A 25 -1.90 24.43 -5.29
C TRP A 25 -2.02 25.17 -6.63
N ASP A 26 -1.09 24.91 -7.55
CA ASP A 26 -1.10 25.43 -8.90
C ASP A 26 -1.35 24.28 -9.89
N MET A 27 -2.31 24.47 -10.80
CA MET A 27 -2.66 23.45 -11.81
C MET A 27 -1.51 23.13 -12.78
N THR A 28 -0.47 23.96 -12.82
CA THR A 28 0.75 23.72 -13.62
C THR A 28 1.73 22.76 -12.94
N PHE A 29 1.61 22.50 -11.62
CA PHE A 29 2.52 21.62 -10.88
C PHE A 29 2.69 20.22 -11.48
N PRO A 30 1.62 19.51 -11.92
CA PRO A 30 1.79 18.24 -12.61
C PRO A 30 2.68 18.33 -13.86
N GLY A 31 2.52 19.36 -14.67
CA GLY A 31 3.33 19.57 -15.88
C GLY A 31 4.79 19.87 -15.53
N LEU A 32 5.02 20.74 -14.55
CA LEU A 32 6.37 21.07 -14.08
C LEU A 32 7.08 19.86 -13.48
N LEU A 33 6.40 19.03 -12.70
CA LEU A 33 6.96 17.78 -12.19
C LEU A 33 7.24 16.79 -13.32
N TYR A 34 6.30 16.63 -14.27
CA TYR A 34 6.47 15.75 -15.42
C TYR A 34 7.75 16.06 -16.19
N GLU A 35 8.01 17.34 -16.48
CA GLU A 35 9.22 17.75 -17.19
C GLU A 35 10.51 17.23 -16.52
N ARG A 36 10.51 17.09 -15.19
CA ARG A 36 11.67 16.66 -14.41
C ARG A 36 11.81 15.13 -14.35
N VAL A 37 10.70 14.40 -14.45
CA VAL A 37 10.67 12.94 -14.29
C VAL A 37 10.44 12.16 -15.59
N ARG A 38 10.07 12.83 -16.69
CA ARG A 38 9.68 12.21 -17.98
C ARG A 38 10.74 11.29 -18.59
N ALA A 39 12.02 11.50 -18.26
CA ALA A 39 13.10 10.64 -18.74
C ALA A 39 12.93 9.18 -18.25
N GLU A 40 12.32 8.98 -17.09
CA GLU A 40 12.03 7.65 -16.52
C GLU A 40 10.54 7.32 -16.50
N PHE A 41 9.67 8.33 -16.34
CA PHE A 41 8.22 8.16 -16.30
C PHE A 41 7.55 8.88 -17.49
N PRO A 42 7.80 8.44 -18.75
CA PRO A 42 7.30 9.14 -19.94
C PRO A 42 5.79 8.97 -20.14
N ASP A 43 5.21 7.86 -19.69
CA ASP A 43 3.81 7.54 -19.92
C ASP A 43 2.92 8.34 -18.96
N ARG A 44 2.05 9.19 -19.51
CA ARG A 44 1.13 10.04 -18.75
C ARG A 44 -0.32 9.65 -18.99
N VAL A 45 -1.09 9.54 -17.91
CA VAL A 45 -2.55 9.35 -17.95
C VAL A 45 -3.21 10.33 -17.00
N GLN A 46 -4.29 10.98 -17.45
CA GLN A 46 -5.17 11.75 -16.58
C GLN A 46 -6.21 10.80 -16.00
N LEU A 47 -6.31 10.79 -14.67
CA LEU A 47 -7.25 9.97 -13.94
C LEU A 47 -8.41 10.86 -13.50
N ASP A 48 -9.60 10.54 -14.02
CA ASP A 48 -10.83 11.08 -13.46
C ASP A 48 -11.03 10.48 -12.07
N ALA A 49 -11.12 11.32 -11.04
CA ALA A 49 -11.34 10.84 -9.69
C ALA A 49 -12.77 10.27 -9.56
N LEU A 50 -12.86 8.96 -9.73
CA LEU A 50 -13.96 8.17 -9.20
C LEU A 50 -13.55 7.73 -7.79
N GLU A 51 -13.95 8.48 -6.76
CA GLU A 51 -13.95 7.93 -5.39
C GLU A 51 -15.01 6.81 -5.36
N ILE A 52 -14.59 5.58 -5.64
CA ILE A 52 -15.33 4.41 -5.15
C ILE A 52 -14.87 4.23 -3.71
N ASP A 53 -15.70 4.68 -2.77
CA ASP A 53 -15.61 4.23 -1.39
C ASP A 53 -15.90 2.72 -1.38
N VAL A 54 -14.86 1.90 -1.50
CA VAL A 54 -14.94 0.45 -1.23
C VAL A 54 -14.83 0.23 0.28
N GLY A 55 -15.68 0.92 1.04
CA GLY A 55 -16.13 0.45 2.33
C GLY A 55 -16.95 -0.82 2.08
N ASN A 56 -16.36 -1.98 2.35
CA ASN A 56 -17.03 -3.28 2.24
C ASN A 56 -18.34 -3.30 3.07
N SER A 57 -19.47 -3.06 2.41
CA SER A 57 -20.80 -3.43 2.88
C SER A 57 -21.63 -3.93 1.69
N PRO A 58 -22.23 -5.14 1.74
CA PRO A 58 -23.11 -5.63 0.67
C PRO A 58 -24.49 -4.96 0.63
N ALA A 59 -24.70 -3.87 1.38
CA ALA A 59 -25.99 -3.20 1.47
C ALA A 59 -25.94 -1.86 0.73
N ARG A 60 -26.52 -1.85 -0.48
CA ARG A 60 -27.00 -0.67 -1.23
C ARG A 60 -26.24 0.63 -0.96
N VAL A 61 -25.16 0.84 -1.71
CA VAL A 61 -24.52 2.15 -1.85
C VAL A 61 -25.54 3.09 -2.49
N ARG A 62 -26.13 3.99 -1.69
CA ARG A 62 -26.68 5.22 -2.23
C ARG A 62 -25.48 6.03 -2.69
N ALA A 63 -25.35 6.23 -3.98
CA ALA A 63 -24.36 7.14 -4.55
C ALA A 63 -24.57 8.52 -3.91
N ALA A 64 -23.68 8.90 -2.99
CA ALA A 64 -23.52 10.29 -2.61
C ALA A 64 -23.13 11.07 -3.89
N PRO A 65 -23.52 12.35 -4.01
CA PRO A 65 -23.17 13.14 -5.17
C PRO A 65 -21.65 13.10 -5.38
N VAL A 66 -21.24 12.60 -6.55
CA VAL A 66 -19.85 12.55 -7.00
C VAL A 66 -19.35 13.98 -7.07
N GLN A 67 -18.72 14.46 -5.99
CA GLN A 67 -17.85 15.62 -6.10
C GLN A 67 -16.68 15.15 -6.96
N ARG A 68 -16.57 15.65 -8.20
CA ARG A 68 -15.38 15.48 -9.03
C ARG A 68 -14.20 16.09 -8.28
N LYS A 69 -13.53 15.30 -7.45
CA LYS A 69 -12.33 15.73 -6.74
C LYS A 69 -11.16 15.68 -7.71
N ALA A 70 -10.89 16.82 -8.34
CA ALA A 70 -9.66 17.19 -9.01
C ALA A 70 -8.85 16.11 -9.74
N ASP A 71 -8.75 16.32 -11.04
CA ASP A 71 -7.89 15.62 -11.99
C ASP A 71 -6.54 15.24 -11.36
N ARG A 72 -6.33 13.93 -11.19
CA ARG A 72 -5.02 13.40 -10.82
C ARG A 72 -4.29 13.08 -12.11
N VAL A 73 -2.99 13.29 -12.12
CA VAL A 73 -2.14 12.88 -13.23
C VAL A 73 -1.23 11.78 -12.74
N GLN A 74 -1.17 10.69 -13.50
CA GLN A 74 -0.28 9.57 -13.27
C GLN A 74 0.83 9.58 -14.31
N PHE A 75 2.07 9.44 -13.85
CA PHE A 75 3.25 9.19 -14.67
C PHE A 75 3.73 7.76 -14.39
N SER A 76 4.08 7.00 -15.42
CA SER A 76 4.48 5.60 -15.27
C SER A 76 5.73 5.30 -16.08
N ARG A 77 6.55 4.37 -15.58
CA ARG A 77 7.58 3.74 -16.40
C ARG A 77 6.94 2.95 -17.54
N PRO A 78 7.62 2.78 -18.70
CA PRO A 78 7.09 2.00 -19.81
C PRO A 78 6.73 0.56 -19.44
N ASP A 79 7.50 -0.04 -18.52
CA ASP A 79 7.31 -1.40 -18.01
C ASP A 79 6.25 -1.50 -16.90
N ARG A 80 5.63 -0.38 -16.50
CA ARG A 80 4.66 -0.25 -15.40
C ARG A 80 5.16 -0.72 -14.04
N SER A 81 6.47 -0.88 -13.86
CA SER A 81 7.07 -1.31 -12.59
C SER A 81 7.00 -0.23 -11.52
N ALA A 82 6.95 1.04 -11.89
CA ALA A 82 6.77 2.15 -10.96
C ALA A 82 5.92 3.26 -11.57
N MET A 83 5.25 4.01 -10.70
CA MET A 83 4.45 5.16 -11.09
C MET A 83 4.44 6.25 -10.03
N ILE A 84 4.16 7.47 -10.46
CA ILE A 84 3.99 8.66 -9.63
C ILE A 84 2.58 9.17 -9.90
N GLN A 85 1.85 9.51 -8.85
CA GLN A 85 0.57 10.20 -8.98
C GLN A 85 0.67 11.55 -8.29
N ILE A 86 0.19 12.58 -8.97
CA ILE A 86 0.11 13.93 -8.44
C ILE A 86 -1.30 14.48 -8.65
N GLY A 87 -1.84 15.09 -7.61
CA GLY A 87 -3.12 15.81 -7.63
C GLY A 87 -3.12 16.86 -6.53
N PRO A 88 -4.22 17.60 -6.32
CA PRO A 88 -4.23 18.63 -5.29
C PRO A 88 -3.89 18.09 -3.93
N HIS A 89 -2.80 18.63 -3.38
CA HIS A 89 -2.25 18.26 -2.07
C HIS A 89 -1.96 16.76 -1.93
N LEU A 90 -1.67 16.06 -3.03
CA LEU A 90 -1.40 14.63 -3.06
C LEU A 90 -0.16 14.33 -3.91
N LEU A 91 0.75 13.56 -3.33
CA LEU A 91 1.84 12.90 -4.05
C LEU A 91 1.90 11.43 -3.64
N THR A 92 1.90 10.54 -4.63
CA THR A 92 2.00 9.11 -4.41
C THR A 92 3.12 8.53 -5.27
N VAL A 93 3.94 7.65 -4.71
CA VAL A 93 4.99 6.91 -5.42
C VAL A 93 4.78 5.42 -5.20
N ASN A 94 4.61 4.67 -6.29
CA ASN A 94 4.33 3.24 -6.26
C ASN A 94 5.44 2.45 -6.94
N HIS A 95 5.70 1.25 -6.43
CA HIS A 95 6.48 0.22 -7.10
C HIS A 95 5.69 -1.08 -7.12
N LEU A 96 5.43 -1.59 -8.32
CA LEU A 96 4.75 -2.87 -8.57
C LEU A 96 5.79 -3.98 -8.77
N ARG A 97 5.33 -5.23 -8.83
CA ARG A 97 6.19 -6.36 -9.21
C ARG A 97 6.85 -6.14 -10.58
N PRO A 98 8.15 -6.47 -10.76
CA PRO A 98 9.06 -7.01 -9.75
C PRO A 98 9.55 -5.91 -8.79
N TYR A 99 9.33 -6.12 -7.48
CA TYR A 99 9.79 -5.19 -6.45
C TYR A 99 11.31 -5.37 -6.22
N PRO A 100 12.12 -4.30 -6.30
CA PRO A 100 13.58 -4.42 -6.29
C PRO A 100 14.11 -4.68 -4.87
N SER A 101 13.97 -3.68 -4.00
CA SER A 101 14.34 -3.73 -2.59
C SER A 101 13.78 -2.49 -1.88
N TRP A 102 13.79 -2.49 -0.53
CA TRP A 102 13.49 -1.28 0.22
C TRP A 102 14.46 -0.14 -0.07
N VAL A 103 15.75 -0.44 -0.20
CA VAL A 103 16.79 0.57 -0.46
C VAL A 103 16.50 1.32 -1.77
N ASP A 104 16.16 0.58 -2.83
CA ASP A 104 15.86 1.15 -4.14
C ASP A 104 14.53 1.90 -4.14
N PHE A 105 13.49 1.36 -3.49
CA PHE A 105 12.20 2.04 -3.40
C PHE A 105 12.27 3.32 -2.57
N ARG A 106 12.98 3.30 -1.44
CA ARG A 106 13.27 4.47 -0.61
C ARG A 106 14.04 5.53 -1.40
N ALA A 107 15.06 5.13 -2.15
CA ALA A 107 15.82 6.05 -3.01
C ALA A 107 14.95 6.68 -4.10
N LEU A 108 14.04 5.90 -4.70
CA LEU A 108 13.05 6.40 -5.64
C LEU A 108 12.14 7.45 -4.97
N ILE A 109 11.55 7.13 -3.81
CA ILE A 109 10.69 8.07 -3.07
C ILE A 109 11.44 9.37 -2.76
N SER A 110 12.65 9.28 -2.21
CA SER A 110 13.45 10.47 -1.87
C SER A 110 13.74 11.35 -3.07
N ARG A 111 14.07 10.76 -4.22
CA ARG A 111 14.30 11.51 -5.46
C ARG A 111 13.02 12.22 -5.94
N ILE A 112 11.88 11.52 -5.96
CA ILE A 112 10.61 12.14 -6.39
C ILE A 112 10.19 13.25 -5.44
N LEU A 113 10.37 13.08 -4.13
CA LEU A 113 10.13 14.12 -3.13
C LEU A 113 11.02 15.35 -3.35
N HIS A 114 12.29 15.14 -3.70
CA HIS A 114 13.20 16.23 -4.02
C HIS A 114 12.77 16.99 -5.28
N GLU A 115 12.38 16.29 -6.36
CA GLU A 115 11.88 16.95 -7.56
C GLU A 115 10.54 17.67 -7.33
N HIS A 116 9.66 17.11 -6.48
CA HIS A 116 8.44 17.77 -6.04
C HIS A 116 8.74 19.06 -5.25
N GLU A 117 9.65 19.01 -4.27
CA GLU A 117 10.06 20.18 -3.47
C GLU A 117 10.65 21.29 -4.35
N ARG A 118 11.40 20.93 -5.41
CA ARG A 118 11.93 21.93 -6.37
C ARG A 118 10.83 22.64 -7.17
N VAL A 119 9.66 22.04 -7.31
CA VAL A 119 8.53 22.59 -8.06
C VAL A 119 7.58 23.37 -7.15
N ALA A 120 7.21 22.79 -6.01
CA ALA A 120 6.16 23.32 -5.14
C ALA A 120 6.70 23.95 -3.83
N GLY A 121 7.99 23.84 -3.56
CA GLY A 121 8.57 24.08 -2.24
C GLY A 121 8.26 22.94 -1.26
N PHE A 122 8.78 23.05 -0.03
CA PHE A 122 8.41 22.14 1.04
C PHE A 122 7.01 22.49 1.56
N LEU A 123 6.06 21.58 1.40
CA LEU A 123 4.68 21.75 1.86
C LEU A 123 4.46 21.00 3.19
N PRO A 124 3.72 21.58 4.15
CA PRO A 124 3.32 20.89 5.37
C PRO A 124 2.60 19.57 5.06
N VAL A 125 3.11 18.47 5.61
CA VAL A 125 2.55 17.12 5.42
C VAL A 125 1.47 16.88 6.47
N ARG A 126 0.22 16.69 6.02
CA ARG A 126 -0.93 16.36 6.86
C ARG A 126 -1.05 14.86 7.11
N ARG A 127 -0.74 14.03 6.11
CA ARG A 127 -0.71 12.58 6.25
C ARG A 127 0.48 11.99 5.49
N LEU A 128 1.18 11.06 6.13
CA LEU A 128 2.23 10.27 5.52
C LEU A 128 1.87 8.78 5.68
N GLY A 129 1.91 8.03 4.60
CA GLY A 129 1.53 6.62 4.57
C GLY A 129 2.50 5.77 3.78
N LEU A 130 2.75 4.56 4.27
CA LEU A 130 3.50 3.50 3.56
C LEU A 130 2.65 2.24 3.58
N ARG A 131 2.41 1.65 2.41
CA ARG A 131 1.51 0.51 2.25
C ARG A 131 2.12 -0.59 1.40
N TYR A 132 2.07 -1.83 1.87
CA TYR A 132 2.50 -3.03 1.17
C TYR A 132 1.33 -3.98 0.94
N VAL A 133 1.04 -4.26 -0.33
CA VAL A 133 0.01 -5.21 -0.77
C VAL A 133 0.69 -6.51 -1.18
N ASN A 134 0.44 -7.58 -0.43
CA ASN A 134 0.99 -8.90 -0.66
C ASN A 134 -0.10 -9.85 -1.14
N GLN A 135 0.26 -10.72 -2.09
CA GLN A 135 -0.60 -11.77 -2.60
C GLN A 135 0.15 -13.10 -2.58
N MET A 136 -0.43 -14.08 -1.90
CA MET A 136 0.08 -15.44 -1.80
C MET A 136 -0.90 -16.38 -2.49
N GLU A 137 -0.40 -17.19 -3.42
CA GLU A 137 -1.19 -18.23 -4.08
C GLU A 137 -1.55 -19.32 -3.06
N LEU A 138 -2.82 -19.71 -3.02
CA LEU A 138 -3.28 -20.85 -2.22
C LEU A 138 -3.38 -22.06 -3.15
N PRO A 139 -2.58 -23.13 -2.95
CA PRO A 139 -2.61 -24.33 -3.78
C PRO A 139 -4.00 -24.96 -3.88
N ASP A 140 -4.73 -24.93 -2.77
CA ASP A 140 -6.09 -25.44 -2.65
C ASP A 140 -6.99 -24.44 -1.93
N ARG A 141 -8.28 -24.49 -2.23
CA ARG A 141 -9.28 -23.70 -1.50
C ARG A 141 -9.42 -24.25 -0.07
N PRO A 142 -9.31 -23.41 0.98
CA PRO A 142 -9.60 -23.81 2.36
C PRO A 142 -11.00 -24.42 2.47
N ARG A 143 -11.10 -25.62 3.04
CA ARG A 143 -12.40 -26.31 3.28
C ARG A 143 -13.02 -25.89 4.60
N LYS A 144 -12.23 -25.34 5.51
CA LYS A 144 -12.63 -24.73 6.78
C LYS A 144 -11.80 -23.50 7.06
N ALA A 145 -12.31 -22.58 7.88
CA ALA A 145 -11.56 -21.40 8.34
C ALA A 145 -10.20 -21.79 8.94
N ARG A 146 -10.16 -22.85 9.75
CA ARG A 146 -8.94 -23.35 10.39
C ARG A 146 -7.85 -23.79 9.42
N ASP A 147 -8.18 -24.15 8.18
CA ASP A 147 -7.17 -24.60 7.21
C ASP A 147 -6.25 -23.43 6.82
N LEU A 148 -6.72 -22.19 6.98
CA LEU A 148 -5.91 -20.99 6.77
C LEU A 148 -4.71 -20.90 7.73
N SER A 149 -4.71 -21.67 8.83
CA SER A 149 -3.60 -21.69 9.79
C SER A 149 -2.30 -22.21 9.19
N ARG A 150 -2.36 -22.85 8.01
CA ARG A 150 -1.20 -23.27 7.22
C ARG A 150 -0.46 -22.10 6.59
N TRP A 151 -1.08 -20.92 6.49
CA TRP A 151 -0.50 -19.72 5.86
C TRP A 151 -0.42 -18.53 6.81
N ILE A 152 -1.40 -18.35 7.71
CA ILE A 152 -1.49 -17.20 8.63
C ILE A 152 -1.84 -17.62 10.05
N ASN A 153 -1.45 -16.81 11.04
CA ASN A 153 -1.79 -17.04 12.45
C ASN A 153 -3.15 -16.44 12.83
N LEU A 154 -3.62 -15.44 12.08
CA LEU A 154 -4.86 -14.70 12.33
C LEU A 154 -6.05 -15.39 11.65
N VAL A 155 -6.54 -16.50 12.22
CA VAL A 155 -7.67 -17.25 11.67
C VAL A 155 -8.95 -17.06 12.50
N PRO A 156 -10.13 -16.87 11.87
CA PRO A 156 -11.38 -16.75 12.60
C PRO A 156 -11.81 -18.10 13.18
N GLN A 157 -12.26 -18.08 14.43
CA GLN A 157 -12.79 -19.27 15.10
C GLN A 157 -14.29 -19.41 14.83
N LEU A 158 -14.65 -20.18 13.80
CA LEU A 158 -16.05 -20.52 13.51
C LEU A 158 -16.49 -21.75 14.33
N THR A 159 -17.67 -21.70 14.94
CA THR A 159 -18.18 -22.76 15.83
C THR A 159 -19.59 -23.23 15.45
N ARG A 160 -19.95 -24.46 15.88
CA ARG A 160 -21.28 -25.06 15.67
C ARG A 160 -21.71 -25.02 14.20
N GLY A 161 -22.90 -24.49 13.91
CA GLY A 161 -23.46 -24.38 12.56
C GLY A 161 -22.63 -23.53 11.60
N LEU A 162 -21.69 -22.72 12.12
CA LEU A 162 -20.79 -21.88 11.33
C LEU A 162 -19.48 -22.58 10.93
N ASP A 163 -19.11 -23.72 11.54
CA ASP A 163 -17.92 -24.51 11.12
C ASP A 163 -18.21 -25.26 9.80
N ARG A 164 -18.33 -24.48 8.73
CA ARG A 164 -18.67 -24.89 7.37
C ARG A 164 -17.61 -24.36 6.40
N PRO A 165 -17.60 -24.83 5.14
CA PRO A 165 -16.69 -24.29 4.13
C PRO A 165 -16.81 -22.79 3.93
N VAL A 166 -15.66 -22.10 4.05
CA VAL A 166 -15.57 -20.64 3.95
C VAL A 166 -15.38 -20.27 2.48
N ARG A 167 -16.33 -19.53 1.92
CA ARG A 167 -16.26 -19.06 0.53
C ARG A 167 -15.28 -17.90 0.36
N GLY A 168 -15.21 -17.02 1.35
CA GLY A 168 -14.33 -15.87 1.40
C GLY A 168 -14.19 -15.40 2.84
N MET A 169 -13.11 -14.69 3.11
CA MET A 169 -12.80 -14.12 4.43
C MET A 169 -12.20 -12.75 4.22
N TYR A 170 -12.52 -11.81 5.10
CA TYR A 170 -11.90 -10.50 5.16
C TYR A 170 -11.87 -10.06 6.63
N GLN A 171 -10.70 -9.69 7.10
CA GLN A 171 -10.44 -9.15 8.43
C GLN A 171 -9.73 -7.82 8.27
N ARG A 172 -10.07 -6.86 9.14
CA ARG A 172 -9.42 -5.55 9.22
C ARG A 172 -9.19 -5.23 10.69
N TYR A 173 -7.96 -4.85 11.01
CA TYR A 173 -7.57 -4.36 12.32
C TYR A 173 -6.92 -2.99 12.14
N GLU A 174 -7.25 -2.05 13.03
CA GLU A 174 -6.60 -0.75 13.11
C GLU A 174 -5.85 -0.75 14.44
N ILE A 175 -4.53 -0.72 14.35
CA ILE A 175 -3.63 -0.93 15.48
C ILE A 175 -2.85 0.36 15.68
N GLU A 176 -3.04 0.99 16.83
CA GLU A 176 -2.31 2.21 17.21
C GLU A 176 -0.86 1.88 17.55
N HIS A 177 0.05 2.76 17.14
CA HIS A 177 1.46 2.73 17.47
C HIS A 177 1.90 4.08 18.02
N ASP A 178 2.74 4.07 19.05
CA ASP A 178 3.30 5.29 19.65
C ASP A 178 4.64 5.71 19.01
N ALA A 179 5.36 4.76 18.42
CA ALA A 179 6.70 4.97 17.87
C ALA A 179 6.95 4.11 16.61
N PRO A 180 6.90 4.69 15.40
CA PRO A 180 6.42 6.04 15.09
C PRO A 180 4.93 6.18 15.43
N VAL A 181 4.50 7.38 15.83
CA VAL A 181 3.09 7.63 16.13
C VAL A 181 2.24 7.42 14.88
N GLY A 182 1.23 6.57 14.91
CA GLY A 182 0.41 6.28 13.75
C GLY A 182 -0.50 5.08 13.94
N VAL A 183 -1.15 4.67 12.86
CA VAL A 183 -2.06 3.52 12.81
C VAL A 183 -1.58 2.56 11.74
N LEU A 184 -1.38 1.31 12.12
CA LEU A 184 -1.27 0.19 11.18
C LEU A 184 -2.68 -0.32 10.88
N ILE A 185 -3.09 -0.19 9.63
CA ILE A 185 -4.25 -0.87 9.08
C ILE A 185 -3.75 -2.22 8.55
N HIS A 186 -4.12 -3.29 9.25
CA HIS A 186 -3.85 -4.66 8.87
C HIS A 186 -5.10 -5.28 8.23
N GLN A 187 -4.98 -5.74 7.00
CA GLN A 187 -6.08 -6.34 6.24
C GLN A 187 -5.66 -7.69 5.68
N THR A 188 -6.41 -8.73 6.03
CA THR A 188 -6.18 -10.09 5.50
C THR A 188 -7.47 -10.65 4.94
N GLY A 189 -7.40 -11.26 3.76
CA GLY A 189 -8.56 -11.90 3.17
C GLY A 189 -8.24 -12.94 2.13
N VAL A 190 -9.22 -13.80 1.86
CA VAL A 190 -9.16 -14.77 0.77
C VAL A 190 -10.02 -14.26 -0.37
N VAL A 191 -9.38 -14.02 -1.51
CA VAL A 191 -10.03 -13.65 -2.76
C VAL A 191 -9.92 -14.80 -3.76
N ALA A 192 -10.91 -14.94 -4.63
CA ALA A 192 -10.81 -15.83 -5.78
C ALA A 192 -10.52 -14.97 -7.00
N ARG A 193 -9.39 -15.22 -7.67
CA ARG A 193 -9.03 -14.57 -8.92
C ARG A 193 -8.89 -15.63 -9.99
N ASP A 194 -9.65 -15.49 -11.07
CA ASP A 194 -9.63 -16.42 -12.22
C ASP A 194 -9.82 -17.90 -11.83
N GLY A 195 -10.58 -18.15 -10.75
CA GLY A 195 -10.82 -19.49 -10.21
C GLY A 195 -9.80 -19.98 -9.18
N SER A 196 -8.63 -19.33 -9.10
CA SER A 196 -7.57 -19.66 -8.13
C SER A 196 -7.74 -18.85 -6.84
N PRO A 197 -7.79 -19.50 -5.67
CA PRO A 197 -7.81 -18.79 -4.40
C PRO A 197 -6.45 -18.14 -4.12
N ALA A 198 -6.47 -16.90 -3.65
CA ALA A 198 -5.29 -16.19 -3.20
C ALA A 198 -5.56 -15.56 -1.83
N LEU A 199 -4.55 -15.57 -0.99
CA LEU A 199 -4.52 -14.84 0.27
C LEU A 199 -3.95 -13.45 -0.02
N LEU A 200 -4.74 -12.42 0.26
CA LEU A 200 -4.29 -11.03 0.28
C LEU A 200 -3.91 -10.66 1.71
N LEU A 201 -2.74 -10.04 1.85
CA LEU A 201 -2.26 -9.40 3.06
C LEU A 201 -1.85 -7.97 2.71
N ASP A 202 -2.63 -7.03 3.17
CA ASP A 202 -2.48 -5.61 2.92
C ASP A 202 -2.17 -4.89 4.24
N LEU A 203 -1.04 -4.20 4.26
CA LEU A 203 -0.48 -3.55 5.44
C LEU A 203 -0.24 -2.08 5.11
N ASP A 204 -1.05 -1.18 5.65
CA ASP A 204 -0.93 0.27 5.48
C ASP A 204 -0.60 0.91 6.83
N PHE A 205 0.62 1.41 6.99
CA PHE A 205 0.99 2.20 8.14
C PHE A 205 0.89 3.68 7.81
N GLY A 206 0.17 4.43 8.64
CA GLY A 206 -0.13 5.82 8.40
C GLY A 206 -0.07 6.70 9.65
N SER A 207 0.49 7.89 9.49
CA SER A 207 0.48 8.92 10.53
C SER A 207 -0.26 10.15 10.02
N ASP A 208 -1.30 10.54 10.76
CA ASP A 208 -1.88 11.87 10.65
C ASP A 208 -1.03 12.85 11.45
N SER A 209 -0.72 14.01 10.86
CA SER A 209 0.19 15.01 11.44
C SER A 209 1.53 14.42 11.92
N PRO A 210 2.33 13.80 11.02
CA PRO A 210 3.54 13.06 11.38
C PRO A 210 4.68 13.91 11.98
N GLY A 211 4.49 15.21 12.15
CA GLY A 211 5.49 16.12 12.73
C GLY A 211 6.74 16.33 11.86
N VAL A 212 6.74 15.84 10.61
CA VAL A 212 7.86 15.96 9.67
C VAL A 212 8.00 17.40 9.17
N ARG A 213 9.22 17.92 9.17
CA ARG A 213 9.52 19.31 8.74
C ARG A 213 10.55 19.39 7.62
N THR A 214 11.17 18.26 7.29
CA THR A 214 12.21 18.15 6.26
C THR A 214 12.07 16.85 5.49
N LEU A 215 12.67 16.77 4.30
CA LEU A 215 12.78 15.50 3.56
C LEU A 215 13.52 14.40 4.36
N ALA A 216 14.47 14.80 5.22
CA ALA A 216 15.19 13.87 6.10
C ALA A 216 14.26 13.27 7.18
N ASP A 217 13.31 14.05 7.70
CA ASP A 217 12.30 13.55 8.65
C ASP A 217 11.39 12.52 7.99
N ILE A 218 10.93 12.79 6.77
CA ILE A 218 10.13 11.85 5.97
C ILE A 218 10.91 10.56 5.75
N ALA A 219 12.19 10.65 5.36
CA ALA A 219 13.03 9.48 5.14
C ALA A 219 13.21 8.63 6.42
N ARG A 220 13.41 9.26 7.57
CA ARG A 220 13.48 8.56 8.87
C ARG A 220 12.15 7.90 9.24
N TRP A 221 11.03 8.60 9.03
CA TRP A 221 9.70 8.03 9.28
C TRP A 221 9.46 6.80 8.40
N LEU A 222 9.84 6.87 7.12
CA LEU A 222 9.70 5.78 6.17
C LEU A 222 10.48 4.52 6.58
N ASP A 223 11.70 4.68 7.09
CA ASP A 223 12.50 3.55 7.58
C ASP A 223 11.82 2.86 8.77
N LEU A 224 11.29 3.64 9.71
CA LEU A 224 10.55 3.11 10.86
C LEU A 224 9.25 2.41 10.44
N ALA A 225 8.47 3.03 9.54
CA ALA A 225 7.26 2.45 8.99
C ALA A 225 7.54 1.14 8.23
N HIS A 226 8.64 1.11 7.46
CA HIS A 226 9.06 -0.09 6.74
C HIS A 226 9.38 -1.26 7.68
N ASP A 227 10.15 -1.02 8.74
CA ASP A 227 10.48 -2.05 9.72
C ASP A 227 9.26 -2.56 10.47
N LEU A 228 8.32 -1.67 10.81
CA LEU A 228 7.05 -2.01 11.45
C LEU A 228 6.22 -2.91 10.53
N ILE A 229 5.97 -2.50 9.28
CA ILE A 229 5.24 -3.29 8.28
C ILE A 229 5.91 -4.65 8.06
N GLY A 230 7.25 -4.67 7.97
CA GLY A 230 8.02 -5.90 7.80
C GLY A 230 7.84 -6.86 8.99
N THR A 231 7.80 -6.34 10.21
CA THR A 231 7.54 -7.12 11.42
C THR A 231 6.12 -7.67 11.41
N SER A 232 5.12 -6.84 11.13
CA SER A 232 3.71 -7.25 11.04
C SER A 232 3.46 -8.29 9.95
N PHE A 233 4.18 -8.21 8.81
CA PHE A 233 4.15 -9.22 7.77
C PHE A 233 4.60 -10.58 8.31
N VAL A 234 5.76 -10.64 8.98
CA VAL A 234 6.28 -11.90 9.54
C VAL A 234 5.36 -12.47 10.62
N GLU A 235 4.87 -11.63 11.54
CA GLU A 235 4.00 -12.06 12.64
C GLU A 235 2.62 -12.55 12.16
N THR A 236 2.15 -12.04 11.02
CA THR A 236 0.91 -12.49 10.40
C THR A 236 1.03 -13.91 9.85
N LEU A 237 2.20 -14.29 9.32
CA LEU A 237 2.39 -15.55 8.63
C LEU A 237 2.62 -16.72 9.58
N ASN A 238 2.13 -17.89 9.19
CA ASN A 238 2.55 -19.14 9.83
C ASN A 238 4.08 -19.30 9.67
N PRO A 239 4.84 -19.59 10.74
CA PRO A 239 6.30 -19.68 10.68
C PRO A 239 6.84 -20.71 9.67
N GLU A 240 6.19 -21.87 9.54
CA GLU A 240 6.58 -22.92 8.58
C GLU A 240 6.37 -22.44 7.14
N TYR A 241 5.27 -21.72 6.90
CA TYR A 241 4.98 -21.15 5.59
C TYR A 241 5.96 -20.02 5.23
N TYR A 242 6.30 -19.15 6.18
CA TYR A 242 7.29 -18.10 5.98
C TYR A 242 8.66 -18.68 5.59
N GLU A 243 9.11 -19.76 6.25
CA GLU A 243 10.34 -20.46 5.88
C GLU A 243 10.30 -21.07 4.47
N ARG A 244 9.14 -21.57 4.02
CA ARG A 244 8.97 -22.04 2.63
C ARG A 244 9.10 -20.90 1.62
N ILE A 245 8.50 -19.73 1.89
CA ILE A 245 8.63 -18.55 1.03
C ILE A 245 10.10 -18.10 0.93
N LYS A 246 10.84 -18.12 2.06
CA LYS A 246 12.27 -17.82 2.08
C LYS A 246 13.08 -18.75 1.17
N LYS A 247 12.79 -20.05 1.19
CA LYS A 247 13.49 -21.07 0.39
C LYS A 247 13.07 -21.12 -1.09
N GLY A 248 11.90 -20.56 -1.41
CA GLY A 248 11.30 -20.60 -2.75
C GLY A 248 10.43 -21.84 -2.97
N ASP A 249 10.08 -22.55 -1.90
CA ASP A 249 9.32 -23.80 -1.90
C ASP A 249 7.81 -23.58 -1.62
N ALA A 250 7.36 -22.32 -1.80
CA ALA A 250 6.01 -21.85 -1.47
C ALA A 250 5.02 -22.00 -2.63
#